data_AF-A0A7C5FMY5-F1
#
_entry.id   AF-A0A7C5FMY5-F1
#
_cell.length_a   1.000
_cell.length_b   1.000
_cell.length_c   1.000
_cell.angle_alpha   90.00
_cell.angle_beta   90.00
_cell.angle_gamma   90.00
#
_symmetry.space_group_name_H-M   'P 1'
#
loop_
_entity.id
_entity.type
_entity.pdbx_description
1 polymer ?
#
loop_
_entity_poly.entity_id
_entity_poly.type
_entity_poly.pdbx_seq_one_letter_code
_entity_poly.pdbx_strand_id
1 'polypeptide(L)'
;MQSFTHYEIELIECDFKIQNTTRLTPLEPLETTLKGGGSTDFRPAFEYLETLGEDFKFLIYFSDGEGIYPQTEPNIETLWVLTKETATPFGETIVLNLN
;
A
#
# COMPACT_ATOMS: atom_id res chain seq x y z
N MET A 1 -5.49 -24.51 1.43
CA MET A 1 -5.20 -23.20 2.02
C MET A 1 -3.75 -23.23 2.45
N GLN A 2 -2.86 -22.53 1.74
CA GLN A 2 -1.47 -22.37 2.18
C GLN A 2 -1.43 -21.35 3.32
N SER A 3 -0.62 -21.60 4.34
CA SER A 3 -0.35 -20.67 5.44
C SER A 3 1.12 -20.34 5.42
N PHE A 4 1.45 -19.06 5.51
CA PHE A 4 2.81 -18.57 5.61
C PHE A 4 3.08 -18.21 7.07
N THR A 5 4.05 -18.89 7.70
CA THR A 5 4.40 -18.68 9.11
C THR A 5 5.54 -17.69 9.31
N HIS A 6 6.23 -17.34 8.22
CA HIS A 6 7.34 -16.38 8.19
C HIS A 6 7.01 -15.34 7.14
N TYR A 7 6.73 -14.13 7.60
CA TYR A 7 6.51 -12.96 6.78
C TYR A 7 6.97 -11.73 7.55
N GLU A 8 7.25 -10.68 6.81
CA GLU A 8 7.46 -9.34 7.34
C GLU A 8 6.58 -8.40 6.53
N ILE A 9 5.92 -7.47 7.20
CA ILE A 9 5.04 -6.48 6.58
C ILE A 9 5.60 -5.11 6.92
N GLU A 10 5.91 -4.32 5.90
CA GLU A 10 6.15 -2.89 6.05
C GLU A 10 4.81 -2.16 5.92
N LEU A 11 4.21 -1.76 7.05
CA LEU A 11 2.97 -1.01 7.08
C LEU A 11 3.26 0.48 6.88
N ILE A 12 2.72 1.05 5.80
CA ILE A 12 2.93 2.46 5.45
C ILE A 12 1.60 3.21 5.57
N GLU A 13 1.57 4.25 6.40
CA GLU A 13 0.48 5.23 6.45
C GLU A 13 0.87 6.44 5.60
N CYS A 14 0.16 6.68 4.50
CA CYS A 14 0.50 7.73 3.53
C CYS A 14 -0.73 8.45 2.99
N ASP A 15 -0.66 9.78 2.89
CA ASP A 15 -1.62 10.64 2.20
C ASP A 15 -0.93 11.41 1.06
N PHE A 16 -0.65 12.70 1.24
CA PHE A 16 0.24 13.49 0.38
C PHE A 16 1.72 13.15 0.65
N LYS A 17 2.02 12.64 1.85
CA LYS A 17 3.34 12.16 2.25
C LYS A 17 3.20 11.00 3.22
N ILE A 18 4.29 10.28 3.43
CA ILE A 18 4.34 9.26 4.49
C ILE A 18 4.18 9.94 5.85
N GLN A 19 3.24 9.45 6.63
CA GLN A 19 2.93 9.89 7.99
C GLN A 19 3.53 8.97 9.04
N ASN A 20 3.58 7.66 8.75
CA ASN A 20 4.16 6.66 9.62
C ASN A 20 4.57 5.41 8.82
N THR A 21 5.56 4.68 9.34
CA THR A 21 5.97 3.37 8.85
C THR A 21 6.21 2.46 10.03
N THR A 22 5.69 1.24 9.99
CA THR A 22 5.88 0.23 11.05
C THR A 22 6.18 -1.12 10.42
N ARG A 23 7.28 -1.74 10.82
CA ARG A 23 7.60 -3.12 10.46
C ARG A 23 6.89 -4.08 11.40
N LEU A 24 6.17 -5.05 10.83
CA LEU A 24 5.38 -6.03 11.55
C LEU A 24 5.83 -7.45 11.21
N THR A 25 5.97 -8.26 12.25
CA THR A 25 6.25 -9.69 12.21
C THR A 25 4.99 -10.49 12.58
N PRO A 26 4.98 -11.82 12.40
CA PRO A 26 3.75 -12.61 12.54
C PRO A 26 3.12 -12.62 13.95
N LEU A 27 3.86 -12.21 14.98
CA LEU A 27 3.39 -12.17 16.35
C LEU A 27 2.89 -10.78 16.78
N GLU A 28 3.05 -9.77 15.93
CA GLU A 28 2.70 -8.39 16.24
C GLU A 28 1.29 -8.05 15.76
N PRO A 29 0.48 -7.37 16.59
CA PRO A 29 -0.84 -6.94 16.17
C PRO A 29 -0.73 -5.84 15.10
N LEU A 30 -1.67 -5.84 14.16
CA LEU A 30 -1.84 -4.74 13.23
C LEU A 30 -2.53 -3.57 13.95
N GLU A 31 -1.74 -2.72 14.58
CA GLU A 31 -2.22 -1.48 15.20
C GLU A 31 -1.83 -0.27 14.35
N THR A 32 -2.82 0.52 13.95
CA THR A 32 -2.61 1.77 13.23
C THR A 32 -3.48 2.87 13.81
N THR A 33 -2.95 4.09 13.84
CA THR A 33 -3.69 5.29 14.24
C THR A 33 -3.92 6.17 13.01
N LEU A 34 -4.32 5.56 11.88
CA LEU A 34 -4.51 6.18 10.56
C LEU A 34 -4.60 7.71 10.61
N LYS A 35 -3.50 8.38 10.26
CA LYS A 35 -3.41 9.85 10.22
C LYS A 35 -3.47 10.33 8.78
N GLY A 36 -4.21 11.41 8.54
CA GLY A 36 -4.33 12.04 7.22
C GLY A 36 -5.58 12.92 7.09
N GLY A 37 -6.00 13.17 5.85
CA GLY A 37 -7.24 13.92 5.53
C GLY A 37 -7.09 14.99 4.45
N GLY A 38 -6.04 14.92 3.62
CA GLY A 38 -5.76 15.86 2.54
C GLY A 38 -5.87 15.26 1.15
N SER A 39 -5.16 15.87 0.19
CA SER A 39 -4.95 15.29 -1.15
C SER A 39 -4.04 14.08 -1.07
N THR A 40 -4.19 13.15 -2.02
CA THR A 40 -3.42 11.90 -2.05
C THR A 40 -2.31 11.97 -3.09
N ASP A 41 -1.11 11.58 -2.69
CA ASP A 41 0.02 11.32 -3.58
C ASP A 41 0.51 9.91 -3.30
N PHE A 42 0.40 9.02 -4.28
CA PHE A 42 0.78 7.61 -4.10
C PHE A 42 2.29 7.41 -4.22
N ARG A 43 3.02 8.34 -4.87
CA ARG A 43 4.45 8.20 -5.17
C ARG A 43 5.35 8.01 -3.95
N PRO A 44 5.16 8.73 -2.82
CA PRO A 44 6.04 8.62 -1.66
C PRO A 44 6.15 7.19 -1.12
N ALA A 45 5.07 6.42 -1.13
CA ALA A 45 5.08 5.03 -0.67
C ALA A 45 5.96 4.13 -1.57
N PHE A 46 5.84 4.27 -2.90
CA PHE A 46 6.66 3.51 -3.85
C PHE A 46 8.14 3.92 -3.78
N GLU A 47 8.41 5.23 -3.72
CA GLU A 47 9.77 5.77 -3.57
C GLU A 47 10.42 5.25 -2.29
N TYR A 48 9.68 5.22 -1.18
CA TYR A 48 10.17 4.69 0.08
C TYR A 48 10.53 3.21 0.01
N LEU A 49 9.67 2.37 -0.57
CA LEU A 49 9.97 0.94 -0.74
C LEU A 49 11.23 0.72 -1.58
N GLU A 50 11.43 1.51 -2.64
CA GLU A 50 12.65 1.47 -3.45
C GLU A 50 13.89 1.82 -2.61
N THR A 51 13.81 2.79 -1.70
CA THR A 51 14.93 3.16 -0.83
C THR A 51 15.33 2.09 0.18
N LEU A 52 14.41 1.19 0.57
CA LEU A 52 14.72 0.09 1.47
C LEU A 52 15.62 -0.96 0.79
N GLY A 53 15.53 -1.09 -0.55
CA GLY A 53 16.33 -2.05 -1.31
C GLY A 53 16.05 -3.51 -0.96
N GLU A 54 14.90 -3.79 -0.34
CA GLU A 54 14.46 -5.11 0.05
C GLU A 54 13.60 -5.76 -1.06
N ASP A 55 13.59 -7.08 -1.10
CA ASP A 55 12.84 -7.88 -2.11
C ASP A 55 11.39 -8.10 -1.67
N PHE A 56 10.61 -7.02 -1.69
CA PHE A 56 9.17 -7.05 -1.44
C PHE A 56 8.43 -7.80 -2.56
N LYS A 57 7.58 -8.76 -2.18
CA LYS A 57 6.87 -9.61 -3.14
C LYS A 57 5.66 -8.94 -3.77
N PHE A 58 4.94 -8.14 -3.01
CA PHE A 58 3.79 -7.39 -3.48
C PHE A 58 3.50 -6.22 -2.54
N LEU A 59 2.79 -5.23 -3.05
CA LEU A 59 2.21 -4.11 -2.29
C LEU A 59 0.69 -4.23 -2.33
N ILE A 60 0.04 -4.13 -1.17
CA ILE A 60 -1.42 -3.99 -1.08
C ILE A 60 -1.72 -2.57 -0.66
N TYR A 61 -2.36 -1.80 -1.55
CA TYR A 61 -2.64 -0.38 -1.32
C TYR A 61 -4.14 -0.17 -1.12
N PHE A 62 -4.54 0.31 0.06
CA PHE A 62 -5.93 0.64 0.38
C PHE A 62 -6.21 2.12 0.08
N SER A 63 -7.16 2.41 -0.81
CA SER A 63 -7.49 3.78 -1.23
C SER A 63 -8.88 3.87 -1.88
N ASP A 64 -9.35 5.07 -2.21
CA ASP A 64 -10.46 5.29 -3.15
C ASP A 64 -9.97 5.40 -4.62
N GLY A 65 -8.65 5.42 -4.83
CA GLY A 65 -8.01 5.52 -6.14
C GLY A 65 -7.89 6.96 -6.66
N GLU A 66 -8.19 7.98 -5.87
CA GLU A 66 -8.04 9.37 -6.28
C GLU A 66 -6.73 9.95 -5.74
N GLY A 67 -5.76 10.18 -6.63
CA GLY A 67 -4.47 10.74 -6.25
C GLY A 67 -3.48 10.84 -7.41
N ILE A 68 -2.25 11.25 -7.09
CA ILE A 68 -1.15 11.33 -8.05
C ILE A 68 -0.42 9.99 -8.09
N TYR A 69 -0.39 9.37 -9.27
CA TYR A 69 0.28 8.09 -9.49
C TYR A 69 1.74 8.29 -9.96
N PRO A 70 2.62 7.28 -9.73
CA PRO A 70 3.89 7.17 -10.44
C PRO A 70 3.69 7.26 -11.96
N GLN A 71 4.60 7.96 -12.65
CA GLN A 71 4.55 8.11 -14.12
C GLN A 71 4.97 6.84 -14.85
N THR A 72 5.74 5.99 -14.18
CA THR A 72 6.20 4.68 -14.67
C THR A 72 5.77 3.62 -13.68
N GLU A 73 5.38 2.45 -14.19
CA GLU A 73 5.03 1.30 -13.36
C GLU A 73 6.22 0.92 -12.45
N PRO A 74 6.03 0.91 -11.11
CA PRO A 74 7.05 0.49 -10.17
C PRO A 74 7.41 -1.00 -10.32
N ASN A 75 8.64 -1.38 -9.97
CA ASN A 75 9.08 -2.78 -9.99
C ASN A 75 8.61 -3.56 -8.75
N ILE A 76 7.32 -3.48 -8.45
CA ILE A 76 6.66 -4.23 -7.36
C ILE A 76 5.23 -4.54 -7.78
N GLU A 77 4.84 -5.81 -7.70
CA GLU A 77 3.47 -6.23 -7.99
C GLU A 77 2.51 -5.51 -7.04
N THR A 78 1.59 -4.72 -7.60
CA THR A 78 0.70 -3.87 -6.81
C THR A 78 -0.73 -4.35 -6.93
N LEU A 79 -1.36 -4.58 -5.78
CA LEU A 79 -2.79 -4.83 -5.64
C LEU A 79 -3.45 -3.61 -5.01
N TRP A 80 -4.29 -2.93 -5.79
CA TRP A 80 -5.12 -1.83 -5.33
C TRP A 80 -6.42 -2.37 -4.75
N VAL A 81 -6.63 -2.11 -3.45
CA VAL A 81 -7.88 -2.42 -2.77
C VAL A 81 -8.68 -1.13 -2.67
N LEU A 82 -9.71 -1.03 -3.51
CA LEU A 82 -10.43 0.21 -3.79
C LEU A 82 -11.82 0.22 -3.17
N THR A 83 -12.30 1.39 -2.75
CA THR A 83 -13.68 1.57 -2.24
C THR A 83 -14.73 1.68 -3.35
N LYS A 84 -14.29 1.88 -4.60
CA LYS A 84 -15.13 2.00 -5.79
C LYS A 84 -14.35 1.58 -7.04
N GLU A 85 -15.03 1.35 -8.14
CA GLU A 85 -14.37 1.15 -9.43
C GLU A 85 -13.66 2.44 -9.87
N THR A 86 -12.33 2.39 -9.89
CA THR A 86 -11.46 3.48 -10.35
C THR A 86 -10.38 2.90 -11.25
N ALA A 87 -10.08 3.57 -12.37
CA ALA A 87 -9.01 3.15 -13.26
C ALA A 87 -7.63 3.48 -12.65
N THR A 88 -6.80 2.46 -12.45
CA THR A 88 -5.40 2.62 -12.02
C THR A 88 -4.46 2.45 -13.23
N PRO A 89 -3.31 3.16 -13.28
CA PRO A 89 -2.40 3.08 -14.41
C PRO A 89 -1.59 1.77 -14.47
N PHE A 90 -1.53 1.03 -13.36
CA PHE A 90 -0.83 -0.25 -13.24
C PHE A 90 -1.40 -1.06 -12.07
N GLY A 91 -0.95 -2.32 -11.96
CA GLY A 91 -1.36 -3.24 -10.91
C GLY A 91 -2.75 -3.84 -11.10
N GLU A 92 -3.09 -4.79 -10.26
CA GLU A 92 -4.42 -5.39 -10.20
C GLU A 92 -5.33 -4.59 -9.26
N THR A 93 -6.65 -4.66 -9.47
CA THR A 93 -7.64 -3.95 -8.65
C THR A 93 -8.66 -4.91 -8.07
N ILE A 94 -8.96 -4.77 -6.78
CA ILE A 94 -10.10 -5.39 -6.10
C ILE A 94 -10.95 -4.28 -5.48
N VAL A 95 -12.25 -4.30 -5.74
CA VAL A 95 -13.19 -3.38 -5.09
C VAL A 95 -13.74 -4.02 -3.82
N LEU A 96 -13.51 -3.39 -2.68
CA LEU A 96 -14.04 -3.79 -1.38
C LEU A 96 -15.46 -3.26 -1.22
N ASN A 97 -16.43 -4.17 -1.32
CA ASN A 97 -17.82 -3.88 -0.97
C ASN A 97 -18.01 -4.02 0.54
N LEU A 98 -17.95 -2.89 1.25
CA LEU A 98 -18.29 -2.83 2.67
C LEU A 98 -19.80 -2.66 2.79
N ASN A 99 -20.52 -3.78 2.99
CA ASN A 99 -21.95 -3.80 3.28
C ASN A 99 -22.24 -3.49 4.75
#